data_AF-A0A0Q4GB17-F1
#
_entry.id   AF-A0A0Q4GB17-F1
#
_cell.length_a   1.000
_cell.length_b   1.000
_cell.length_c   1.000
_cell.angle_alpha   90.00
_cell.angle_beta   90.00
_cell.angle_gamma   90.00
#
_symmetry.space_group_name_H-M   'P 1'
#
loop_
_entity.id
_entity.type
_entity.pdbx_description
1 polymer ?
#
loop_
_entity_poly.entity_id
_entity_poly.type
_entity_poly.pdbx_seq_one_letter_code
_entity_poly.pdbx_strand_id
1 'polypeptide(L)' 'MLQFASGYVVALIAEEGVVRVTASLSRAQEAALKGLALKHKVSVAWLVRYAVDQLVEQGESAQLPLKFGLRN' A
#
# COMPACT_ATOMS: atom_id res chain seq x y z
N MET A 1 5.95 6.96 -27.66
CA MET A 1 6.16 5.99 -26.58
C MET A 1 5.80 6.70 -25.27
N LEU A 2 4.56 6.55 -24.79
CA LEU A 2 4.07 7.28 -23.60
C LEU A 2 4.34 6.45 -22.36
N GLN A 3 5.31 6.89 -21.57
CA GLN A 3 5.71 6.31 -20.31
C GLN A 3 4.73 6.80 -19.23
N PHE A 4 3.80 5.94 -18.81
CA PHE A 4 2.86 6.24 -17.73
C PHE A 4 3.55 6.02 -16.38
N ALA A 5 4.15 7.08 -15.82
CA ALA A 5 4.49 7.12 -14.41
C ALA A 5 3.20 7.32 -13.61
N SER A 6 2.60 6.23 -13.14
CA SER A 6 1.43 6.26 -12.26
C SER A 6 1.83 6.85 -10.91
N GLY A 7 1.63 8.15 -10.73
CA GLY A 7 1.72 8.79 -9.42
C GLY A 7 0.60 8.29 -8.52
N TYR A 8 0.95 7.62 -7.43
CA TYR A 8 0.00 7.20 -6.40
C TYR A 8 -0.30 8.39 -5.49
N VAL A 9 -1.57 8.76 -5.34
CA VAL A 9 -2.04 9.77 -4.37
C VAL A 9 -2.51 9.04 -3.13
N VAL A 10 -2.00 9.46 -1.97
CA VAL A 10 -2.31 8.89 -0.65
C VAL A 10 -3.01 9.94 0.20
N ALA A 11 -4.21 9.64 0.69
CA ALA A 11 -4.92 10.48 1.66
C ALA A 11 -5.04 9.74 3.01
N LEU A 12 -4.73 10.44 4.11
CA LEU A 12 -4.74 9.93 5.49
C LEU A 12 -5.91 10.53 6.27
N ILE A 13 -6.76 9.69 6.86
CA ILE A 13 -7.82 10.09 7.80
C ILE A 13 -7.58 9.30 9.09
N ALA A 14 -7.37 9.99 10.20
CA ALA A 14 -7.08 9.38 11.50
C ALA A 14 -8.29 9.51 12.44
N GLU A 15 -8.81 8.37 12.91
CA GLU A 15 -9.61 8.27 14.14
C GLU A 15 -8.72 7.58 15.20
N GLU A 16 -8.91 7.87 16.50
CA GLU A 16 -8.01 7.39 17.56
C GLU A 16 -7.75 5.87 17.46
N GLY A 17 -6.51 5.50 17.14
CA GLY A 17 -6.05 4.11 17.01
C GLY A 17 -6.20 3.46 15.63
N VAL A 18 -6.87 4.09 14.66
CA VAL A 18 -7.07 3.55 13.30
C VAL A 18 -6.74 4.60 12.23
N VAL A 19 -5.68 4.36 11.47
CA VAL A 19 -5.30 5.19 10.32
C VAL A 19 -5.92 4.61 9.05
N ARG A 20 -6.81 5.36 8.41
CA ARG A 20 -7.33 5.00 7.09
C ARG A 20 -6.45 5.61 6.01
N VAL A 21 -5.92 4.74 5.16
CA VAL A 21 -5.14 5.09 3.97
C VAL A 21 -5.99 4.87 2.73
N THR A 22 -6.19 5.91 1.93
CA THR A 22 -6.83 5.78 0.60
C THR A 22 -5.76 5.82 -0.47
N ALA A 23 -5.75 4.81 -1.35
CA ALA A 23 -4.86 4.72 -2.50
C ALA A 23 -5.65 4.49 -3.78
N SER A 24 -5.26 5.17 -4.85
CA SER A 24 -5.84 4.99 -6.16
C SER A 24 -5.16 3.83 -6.89
N LEU A 25 -5.97 2.90 -7.40
CA LEU A 25 -5.52 1.77 -8.22
C LEU A 25 -6.09 1.92 -9.63
N SER A 26 -5.32 1.48 -10.62
CA SER A 26 -5.88 1.27 -11.97
C SER A 26 -6.90 0.12 -11.96
N ARG A 27 -7.81 0.11 -12.92
CA ARG A 27 -8.80 -0.98 -13.07
C ARG A 27 -8.15 -2.37 -13.20
N ALA A 28 -7.00 -2.44 -13.87
CA ALA A 28 -6.25 -3.69 -14.01
C ALA A 28 -5.67 -4.18 -12.67
N GLN A 29 -5.12 -3.27 -11.87
CA GLN A 29 -4.62 -3.59 -10.52
C GLN A 29 -5.77 -4.02 -9.60
N GLU A 30 -6.91 -3.33 -9.64
CA GLU A 30 -8.10 -3.70 -8.88
C GLU A 30 -8.59 -5.12 -9.23
N ALA A 31 -8.69 -5.44 -10.52
CA ALA A 31 -9.11 -6.76 -11.00
C ALA A 31 -8.14 -7.86 -10.54
N ALA A 32 -6.83 -7.62 -10.64
CA ALA A 32 -5.80 -8.55 -10.16
C ALA A 32 -5.91 -8.78 -8.64
N LEU A 33 -6.10 -7.71 -7.86
CA LEU A 33 -6.24 -7.77 -6.41
C LEU A 33 -7.48 -8.58 -5.98
N LYS A 34 -8.61 -8.37 -6.67
CA LYS A 34 -9.84 -9.14 -6.47
C LYS A 34 -9.65 -10.62 -6.82
N GLY A 35 -8.96 -10.91 -7.92
CA GLY A 35 -8.65 -12.29 -8.33
C GLY A 35 -7.81 -13.04 -7.29
N LEU A 36 -6.78 -12.37 -6.75
CA LEU A 36 -5.94 -12.92 -5.67
C LEU A 36 -6.74 -13.15 -4.39
N ALA A 37 -7.55 -12.19 -3.98
CA ALA A 37 -8.39 -12.31 -2.78
C ALA A 37 -9.35 -13.52 -2.88
N LEU A 38 -9.99 -13.71 -4.04
CA LEU A 38 -10.85 -14.87 -4.31
C LEU A 38 -10.08 -16.19 -4.27
N LYS A 39 -8.92 -16.26 -4.93
CA LYS A 39 -8.07 -17.47 -4.94
C LYS A 39 -7.70 -17.92 -3.53
N HIS A 40 -7.39 -16.98 -2.65
CA HIS A 40 -6.98 -17.24 -1.27
C HIS A 40 -8.15 -17.25 -0.26
N LYS A 41 -9.40 -17.03 -0.72
CA LYS A 41 -10.61 -16.96 0.11
C LYS A 41 -10.53 -15.94 1.25
N VAL A 42 -9.91 -14.80 0.99
CA VAL A 42 -9.74 -13.69 1.94
C VAL A 42 -10.38 -12.41 1.41
N SER A 43 -10.59 -11.43 2.27
CA SER A 43 -11.04 -10.11 1.83
C SER A 43 -9.88 -9.34 1.21
N VAL A 44 -10.21 -8.40 0.30
CA VAL A 44 -9.21 -7.50 -0.30
C VAL A 44 -8.49 -6.68 0.77
N ALA A 45 -9.21 -6.18 1.78
CA ALA A 45 -8.62 -5.43 2.89
C ALA A 45 -7.62 -6.26 3.69
N TRP A 46 -7.93 -7.54 3.94
CA TRP A 46 -7.01 -8.46 4.61
C TRP A 46 -5.75 -8.69 3.78
N LEU A 47 -5.91 -8.91 2.47
CA LEU A 47 -4.78 -9.14 1.56
C LEU A 47 -3.85 -7.92 1.49
N VAL A 48 -4.41 -6.72 1.43
CA VAL A 48 -3.63 -5.46 1.45
C VAL A 48 -2.87 -5.33 2.77
N ARG A 49 -3.53 -5.58 3.91
CA ARG A 49 -2.88 -5.55 5.22
C ARG A 49 -1.72 -6.54 5.29
N TYR A 50 -1.94 -7.80 4.91
CA TYR A 50 -0.90 -8.83 4.90
C TYR A 50 0.29 -8.43 4.01
N ALA A 51 0.03 -7.90 2.82
CA ALA A 51 1.10 -7.46 1.91
C ALA A 51 1.91 -6.28 2.49
N VAL A 52 1.24 -5.34 3.17
CA VAL A 52 1.91 -4.23 3.87
C VAL A 52 2.72 -4.75 5.05
N ASP A 53 2.18 -5.66 5.86
CA ASP A 53 2.88 -6.26 7.00
C ASP A 53 4.16 -6.96 6.50
N GLN A 54 4.07 -7.78 5.45
CA GLN A 54 5.23 -8.43 4.82
C GLN A 54 6.25 -7.44 4.26
N LEU A 55 5.80 -6.34 3.66
CA LEU A 55 6.69 -5.29 3.15
C LEU A 55 7.42 -4.57 4.29
N VAL A 56 6.74 -4.31 5.41
CA VAL A 56 7.35 -3.69 6.59
C VAL A 56 8.34 -4.64 7.25
N GLU A 57 8.00 -5.92 7.42
CA GLU A 57 8.92 -6.94 7.97
C GLU A 57 10.17 -7.10 7.10
N GLN A 58 10.00 -7.11 5.77
CA GLN A 58 11.13 -7.12 4.82
C GLN A 58 11.91 -5.79 4.85
N GLY A 59 11.22 -4.68 5.08
CA GLY A 59 11.78 -3.33 5.23
C GLY A 59 12.51 -3.08 6.54
N GLU A 60 12.19 -3.78 7.63
CA GLU A 60 13.01 -3.74 8.86
C GLU A 60 14.39 -4.37 8.62
N SER A 61 14.49 -5.30 7.67
CA SER A 61 15.77 -5.82 7.18
C SER A 61 16.46 -4.85 6.21
N ALA A 62 15.70 -3.96 5.58
CA ALA A 62 16.15 -3.03 4.56
C ALA A 62 15.77 -1.60 4.95
N GLN A 63 16.58 -0.98 5.83
CA GLN A 63 16.49 0.45 6.16
C GLN A 63 16.17 1.26 4.91
N LEU A 64 14.90 1.69 4.79
CA LEU A 64 14.50 2.59 3.73
C LEU A 64 15.28 3.89 3.98
N PRO A 65 15.98 4.45 2.98
CA PRO A 65 16.72 5.70 3.14
C PRO A 65 15.74 6.87 3.14
N LEU A 66 14.77 6.86 4.05
CA LEU A 66 13.92 7.99 4.33
C LEU A 66 14.74 8.97 5.17
N LYS A 67 15.46 9.86 4.49
CA LYS A 67 16.00 11.06 5.10
C LYS A 67 14.84 11.98 5.47
N PHE A 68 14.21 11.73 6.61
CA PHE A 68 13.42 12.76 7.27
C PHE A 68 14.40 13.85 7.69
N GLY A 69 14.41 14.95 6.95
CA GLY A 69 15.25 16.10 7.26
C GLY A 69 14.91 16.60 8.65
N LEU A 70 15.80 16.35 9.61
CA LEU A 70 15.90 17.10 10.85
C LEU A 70 16.18 18.55 10.48
N ARG A 71 15.12 19.36 10.36
CA ARG A 71 15.22 20.81 10.40
C ARG A 71 15.23 21.20 11.88
N ASN A 72 16.42 21.53 12.36
CA ASN A 72 16.63 22.33 13.56
C ASN A 72 16.45 23.81 13.19
#